data_AF-A0AA92PDN1-F1
#
_entry.id   AF-A0AA92PDN1-F1
#
_cell.length_a   1.000
_cell.length_b   1.000
_cell.length_c   1.000
_cell.angle_alpha   90.00
_cell.angle_beta   90.00
_cell.angle_gamma   90.00
#
_symmetry.space_group_name_H-M   'P 1'
#
loop_
_entity.id
_entity.type
_entity.pdbx_description
1 polymer ?
#
loop_
_entity_poly.entity_id
_entity_poly.type
_entity_poly.pdbx_seq_one_letter_code
_entity_poly.pdbx_strand_id
1 'polypeptide(L)'
;MLVLNILPPSHKKDAVEVVYLNTLSKTQLLGYWEDAVKNPDRYLVYDVEPIKNPDWDIPAKELSTLGQYMDDNKIIVDESDYHKLATRLAERYREIYGINPRKVSRTNDSGKWNNKSYAYSQGSFSIIEECLLTVRHTRLPK
;
A
#
# COMPACT_ATOMS: atom_id res chain seq x y z
N MET A 1 -3.35 -14.70 -7.62
CA MET A 1 -3.32 -14.13 -6.25
C MET A 1 -4.37 -14.87 -5.44
N LEU A 2 -4.01 -15.37 -4.26
CA LEU A 2 -4.96 -16.17 -3.48
C LEU A 2 -5.90 -15.28 -2.67
N VAL A 3 -7.19 -15.59 -2.78
CA VAL A 3 -8.28 -14.98 -2.03
C VAL A 3 -8.97 -16.05 -1.20
N LEU A 4 -9.34 -15.68 0.03
CA LEU A 4 -10.07 -16.50 0.97
C LEU A 4 -11.50 -15.96 1.09
N ASN A 5 -12.47 -16.74 0.63
CA ASN A 5 -13.88 -16.46 0.85
C ASN A 5 -14.32 -17.16 2.14
N ILE A 6 -14.82 -16.38 3.09
CA ILE A 6 -15.30 -16.85 4.38
C ILE A 6 -16.83 -16.80 4.35
N LEU A 7 -17.45 -17.97 4.33
CA LEU A 7 -18.90 -18.11 4.39
C LEU A 7 -19.39 -17.84 5.82
N PRO A 8 -20.52 -17.13 5.97
CA PRO A 8 -21.07 -16.88 7.28
C PRO A 8 -21.55 -18.18 7.93
N PRO A 9 -21.55 -18.26 9.27
CA PRO A 9 -22.11 -19.40 9.98
C PRO A 9 -23.57 -19.65 9.56
N SER A 10 -24.04 -20.90 9.57
CA SER A 10 -25.36 -21.29 9.06
C SER A 10 -26.55 -20.50 9.67
N HIS A 11 -26.36 -19.90 10.85
CA HIS A 11 -27.34 -19.10 11.57
C HIS A 11 -27.26 -17.58 11.29
N LYS A 12 -26.26 -17.12 10.54
CA LYS A 12 -26.13 -15.74 10.04
C LYS A 12 -26.19 -15.78 8.52
N LYS A 13 -27.19 -15.12 7.92
CA LYS A 13 -27.41 -15.18 6.47
C LYS A 13 -26.63 -14.14 5.66
N ASP A 14 -25.85 -13.29 6.31
CA ASP A 14 -25.38 -12.07 5.67
C ASP A 14 -23.89 -12.12 5.33
N ALA A 15 -23.65 -11.82 4.05
CA ALA A 15 -22.39 -11.51 3.34
C ALA A 15 -21.24 -12.53 3.44
N VAL A 16 -20.72 -12.91 2.27
CA VAL A 16 -19.42 -13.59 2.15
C VAL A 16 -18.32 -12.55 2.38
N GLU A 17 -17.44 -12.81 3.34
CA GLU A 17 -16.24 -11.98 3.53
C GLU A 17 -15.16 -12.45 2.54
N VAL A 18 -14.58 -11.51 1.80
CA VAL A 18 -13.54 -11.78 0.79
C VAL A 18 -12.23 -11.18 1.27
N VAL A 19 -11.22 -12.02 1.51
CA VAL A 19 -9.94 -11.59 2.09
C VAL A 19 -8.77 -11.93 1.17
N TYR A 20 -7.94 -10.95 0.86
CA TYR A 20 -6.74 -11.15 0.04
C TYR A 20 -5.59 -11.67 0.90
N LEU A 21 -5.12 -12.90 0.67
CA LEU A 21 -4.13 -13.55 1.54
C LEU A 21 -2.79 -12.78 1.62
N ASN A 22 -2.42 -12.07 0.55
CA ASN A 22 -1.20 -11.26 0.50
C ASN A 22 -1.27 -9.95 1.32
N THR A 23 -2.46 -9.54 1.74
CA THR A 23 -2.64 -8.35 2.60
C THR A 23 -2.64 -8.68 4.09
N LEU A 24 -2.71 -9.97 4.44
CA LEU A 24 -2.78 -10.42 5.82
C LEU A 24 -1.40 -10.48 6.47
N SER A 25 -1.35 -10.11 7.75
CA SER A 25 -0.18 -10.38 8.59
C SER A 25 -0.07 -11.87 8.92
N LYS A 26 1.14 -12.30 9.35
CA LYS A 26 1.37 -13.69 9.80
C LYS A 26 0.39 -14.13 10.89
N THR A 27 0.09 -13.25 11.84
CA THR A 27 -0.83 -13.52 12.95
C THR A 27 -2.26 -13.72 12.46
N GLN A 28 -2.72 -12.91 11.51
CA GLN A 28 -4.06 -13.06 10.92
C GLN A 28 -4.17 -14.35 10.11
N LEU A 29 -3.14 -14.70 9.32
CA LEU A 29 -3.10 -15.96 8.57
C LEU A 29 -3.22 -17.18 9.49
N LEU A 30 -2.51 -17.18 10.62
CA LEU A 30 -2.60 -18.25 11.61
C LEU A 30 -4.00 -18.34 12.23
N GLY A 31 -4.62 -17.20 12.57
CA GLY A 31 -5.98 -17.18 13.13
C GLY A 31 -7.02 -17.76 12.17
N TYR A 32 -6.98 -17.38 10.90
CA TYR A 32 -7.88 -17.95 9.88
C TYR A 32 -7.60 -19.43 9.62
N TRP A 33 -6.33 -19.86 9.64
CA TRP A 33 -5.97 -21.29 9.53
C TRP A 33 -6.60 -22.09 10.67
N GLU A 34 -6.42 -21.65 11.92
CA GLU A 34 -6.94 -22.35 13.10
C GLU A 34 -8.47 -22.47 13.06
N ASP A 35 -9.18 -21.44 12.58
CA ASP A 35 -10.63 -21.52 12.43
C ASP A 35 -11.05 -22.40 11.24
N ALA A 36 -10.31 -22.37 10.13
CA ALA A 36 -10.58 -23.20 8.96
C ALA A 36 -10.39 -24.70 9.25
N VAL A 37 -9.45 -25.08 10.11
CA VAL A 37 -9.30 -26.46 10.57
C VAL A 37 -10.53 -26.91 11.37
N LYS A 38 -11.17 -26.01 12.13
CA LYS A 38 -12.36 -26.31 12.93
C LYS A 38 -13.64 -26.29 12.10
N ASN A 39 -13.71 -25.43 11.07
CA ASN A 39 -14.89 -25.20 10.25
C ASN A 39 -14.52 -25.16 8.75
N PRO A 40 -14.08 -26.28 8.16
CA PRO A 40 -13.51 -26.31 6.81
C PRO A 40 -14.51 -25.93 5.71
N ASP A 41 -15.79 -26.17 5.94
CA ASP A 41 -16.91 -25.83 5.05
C ASP A 41 -17.12 -24.33 4.88
N ARG A 42 -16.56 -23.50 5.79
CA ARG A 42 -16.69 -22.05 5.76
C ARG A 42 -15.63 -21.35 4.91
N TYR A 43 -14.59 -22.05 4.46
CA TYR A 43 -13.43 -21.41 3.84
C TYR A 43 -13.19 -21.95 2.44
N LEU A 44 -13.25 -21.06 1.45
CA LEU A 44 -12.97 -21.39 0.06
C LEU A 44 -11.80 -20.55 -0.43
N VAL A 45 -10.74 -21.23 -0.89
CA VAL A 45 -9.57 -20.57 -1.48
C VAL A 45 -9.73 -20.53 -2.99
N TYR A 46 -9.63 -19.33 -3.56
CA TYR A 46 -9.67 -19.12 -5.01
C TYR A 46 -8.37 -18.47 -5.46
N ASP A 47 -7.90 -18.88 -6.65
CA ASP A 47 -6.91 -18.09 -7.37
C ASP A 47 -7.65 -17.03 -8.19
N VAL A 48 -7.27 -15.79 -7.97
CA VAL A 48 -7.87 -14.62 -8.62
C VAL A 48 -6.76 -13.88 -9.33
N GLU A 49 -7.06 -13.33 -10.49
CA GLU A 49 -6.09 -12.44 -11.13
C GLU A 49 -5.71 -11.33 -10.14
N PRO A 50 -4.41 -11.06 -9.94
CA PRO A 50 -4.01 -10.00 -9.06
C PRO A 50 -4.64 -8.70 -9.55
N ILE A 51 -5.24 -7.93 -8.62
CA ILE A 51 -5.57 -6.53 -8.90
C ILE A 51 -4.27 -5.90 -9.36
N LYS A 52 -4.14 -5.62 -10.66
CA LYS A 52 -2.90 -5.10 -11.22
C LYS A 52 -2.63 -3.78 -10.53
N ASN A 53 -1.48 -3.70 -9.89
CA ASN A 53 -1.03 -2.41 -9.41
C ASN A 53 -0.84 -1.50 -10.62
N PRO A 54 -1.45 -0.30 -10.65
CA PRO A 54 -1.27 0.62 -11.78
C PRO A 54 0.22 0.93 -12.02
N ASP A 55 1.06 0.80 -11.00
CA ASP A 55 2.51 1.03 -11.05
C ASP A 55 3.35 -0.24 -11.30
N TRP A 56 2.75 -1.41 -11.56
CA TRP A 56 3.51 -2.64 -11.83
C TRP A 56 4.11 -2.69 -13.22
N ASP A 57 3.36 -2.23 -14.23
CA ASP A 57 3.83 -2.21 -15.63
C ASP A 57 4.82 -1.05 -15.87
N ILE A 58 4.88 -0.08 -14.94
CA ILE A 58 5.81 1.05 -14.99
C ILE A 58 7.21 0.59 -14.53
N PRO A 59 8.27 0.83 -15.32
CA PRO A 59 9.63 0.51 -14.92
C PRO A 59 9.99 1.17 -13.59
N ALA A 60 10.70 0.42 -12.72
CA ALA A 60 11.01 0.91 -11.38
C ALA A 60 11.79 2.23 -11.38
N LYS A 61 12.53 2.56 -12.45
CA LYS A 61 13.27 3.83 -12.62
C LYS A 61 12.38 5.06 -12.88
N GLU A 62 11.15 4.85 -13.36
CA GLU A 62 10.19 5.92 -13.71
C GLU A 62 9.26 6.27 -12.53
N LEU A 63 9.30 5.47 -11.46
CA LEU A 63 8.56 5.75 -10.23
C LEU A 63 9.37 6.67 -9.32
N SER A 64 8.71 7.62 -8.66
CA SER A 64 9.33 8.50 -7.68
C SER A 64 8.86 8.15 -6.27
N THR A 65 9.78 8.11 -5.32
CA THR A 65 9.42 8.01 -3.89
C THR A 65 8.91 9.37 -3.40
N LEU A 66 8.20 9.39 -2.26
CA LEU A 66 7.77 10.64 -1.62
C LEU A 66 8.97 11.59 -1.38
N GLY A 67 10.07 11.06 -0.84
CA GLY A 67 11.28 11.86 -0.60
C GLY A 67 11.83 12.48 -1.88
N GLN A 68 11.95 11.69 -2.96
CA GLN A 68 12.43 12.19 -4.24
C GLN A 68 11.51 13.28 -4.82
N TYR A 69 10.19 13.07 -4.74
CA TYR A 69 9.22 14.09 -5.14
C TYR A 69 9.39 15.40 -4.36
N MET A 70 9.63 15.32 -3.06
CA MET A 70 9.85 16.50 -2.20
C MET A 70 11.16 17.22 -2.56
N ASP A 71 12.24 16.48 -2.80
CA ASP A 71 13.53 17.03 -3.18
C ASP A 71 13.49 17.74 -4.55
N ASP A 72 12.81 17.12 -5.52
CA ASP A 72 12.61 17.65 -6.87
C ASP A 72 11.75 18.92 -6.87
N ASN A 73 10.78 19.02 -5.94
CA ASN A 73 9.87 20.16 -5.81
C ASN A 73 10.26 21.14 -4.70
N LYS A 74 11.45 20.98 -4.09
CA LYS A 74 11.97 21.83 -3.00
C LYS A 74 10.99 22.02 -1.84
N ILE A 75 10.37 20.91 -1.43
CA ILE A 75 9.39 20.85 -0.34
C ILE A 75 10.11 20.43 0.94
N ILE A 76 10.01 21.24 1.99
CA ILE A 76 10.58 20.97 3.31
C ILE A 76 9.46 20.65 4.29
N VAL A 77 9.60 19.53 4.99
CA VAL A 77 8.68 19.05 6.03
C VAL A 77 9.52 18.54 7.20
N ASP A 78 9.07 18.81 8.42
CA ASP A 78 9.71 18.27 9.63
C ASP A 78 9.63 16.74 9.67
N GLU A 79 10.62 16.08 10.28
CA GLU A 79 10.70 14.60 10.30
C GLU A 79 9.43 13.92 10.83
N SER A 80 8.84 14.46 11.91
CA SER A 80 7.60 13.91 12.48
C SER A 80 6.41 14.02 11.52
N ASP A 81 6.34 15.10 10.74
CA ASP A 81 5.27 15.32 9.76
C ASP A 81 5.53 14.56 8.47
N TYR A 82 6.79 14.31 8.11
CA TYR A 82 7.15 13.42 7.00
C TYR A 82 6.65 11.99 7.24
N HIS A 83 6.85 11.43 8.45
CA HIS A 83 6.33 10.09 8.77
C HIS A 83 4.80 10.02 8.74
N LYS A 84 4.12 11.07 9.22
CA LYS A 84 2.65 11.18 9.11
C LYS A 84 2.22 11.25 7.64
N LEU A 85 2.89 12.06 6.84
CA LEU A 85 2.62 12.22 5.41
C LEU A 85 2.80 10.91 4.66
N ALA A 86 3.90 10.18 4.90
CA ALA A 86 4.16 8.89 4.28
C ALA A 86 3.08 7.84 4.61
N THR A 87 2.58 7.85 5.85
CA THR A 87 1.51 6.96 6.28
C THR A 87 0.18 7.31 5.61
N ARG A 88 -0.22 8.58 5.66
CA ARG A 88 -1.46 9.09 5.04
C ARG A 88 -1.48 8.87 3.53
N LEU A 89 -0.35 9.08 2.87
CA LEU A 89 -0.22 8.88 1.43
C LEU A 89 -0.42 7.40 1.05
N ALA A 90 0.18 6.47 1.81
CA ALA A 90 -0.01 5.05 1.58
C ALA A 90 -1.46 4.59 1.85
N GLU A 91 -2.11 5.16 2.88
CA GLU A 91 -3.52 4.94 3.18
C GLU A 91 -4.42 5.47 2.06
N ARG A 92 -4.22 6.72 1.63
CA ARG A 92 -5.01 7.36 0.58
C ARG A 92 -4.88 6.64 -0.76
N TYR A 93 -3.67 6.22 -1.11
CA TYR A 93 -3.44 5.40 -2.30
C TYR A 93 -4.20 4.07 -2.22
N ARG A 94 -4.22 3.44 -1.04
CA ARG A 94 -4.97 2.19 -0.81
C ARG A 94 -6.48 2.40 -0.87
N GLU A 95 -6.99 3.53 -0.39
CA GLU A 95 -8.42 3.87 -0.52
C GLU A 95 -8.85 4.01 -1.99
N ILE A 96 -8.01 4.63 -2.82
CA ILE A 96 -8.33 4.90 -4.24
C ILE A 96 -8.19 3.62 -5.08
N TYR A 97 -7.10 2.87 -4.89
CA TYR A 97 -6.73 1.75 -5.78
C TYR A 97 -6.93 0.37 -5.16
N GLY A 98 -7.32 0.28 -3.89
CA GLY A 98 -7.53 -0.98 -3.17
C GLY A 98 -6.25 -1.73 -2.80
N ILE A 99 -5.07 -1.16 -3.04
CA ILE A 99 -3.77 -1.83 -2.88
C ILE A 99 -2.69 -0.90 -2.33
N ASN A 100 -1.59 -1.46 -1.84
CA ASN A 100 -0.44 -0.66 -1.42
C ASN A 100 0.41 -0.17 -2.61
N PRO A 101 1.05 1.00 -2.51
CA PRO A 101 2.02 1.46 -3.51
C PRO A 101 3.19 0.46 -3.65
N ARG A 102 3.81 0.45 -4.84
CA ARG A 102 4.97 -0.40 -5.09
C ARG A 102 6.15 0.08 -4.24
N LYS A 103 6.83 -0.87 -3.58
CA LYS A 103 8.09 -0.59 -2.90
C LYS A 103 9.26 -0.70 -3.86
N VAL A 104 10.07 0.35 -3.94
CA VAL A 104 11.31 0.37 -4.75
C VAL A 104 12.52 0.67 -3.86
N SER A 105 13.65 0.09 -4.21
CA SER A 105 14.95 0.43 -3.61
C SER A 105 15.67 1.43 -4.50
N ARG A 106 16.46 2.32 -3.90
CA ARG A 106 17.31 3.30 -4.58
C ARG A 106 18.69 3.30 -3.96
N THR A 107 19.71 3.48 -4.79
CA THR A 107 21.03 3.87 -4.32
C THR A 107 21.01 5.34 -3.91
N ASN A 108 21.57 5.66 -2.75
CA ASN A 108 21.84 7.04 -2.36
C ASN A 108 23.10 7.58 -3.09
N ASP A 109 23.41 8.87 -2.90
CA ASP A 109 24.58 9.53 -3.50
C ASP A 109 25.92 8.88 -3.10
N SER A 110 25.94 8.14 -2.00
CA SER A 110 27.10 7.36 -1.54
C SER A 110 27.15 5.93 -2.12
N GLY A 111 26.27 5.59 -3.06
CA GLY A 111 26.17 4.27 -3.68
C GLY A 111 25.60 3.16 -2.78
N LYS A 112 25.16 3.47 -1.57
CA LYS A 112 24.51 2.50 -0.67
C LYS A 112 23.04 2.35 -1.03
N TRP A 113 22.55 1.12 -1.05
CA TRP A 113 21.14 0.84 -1.22
C TRP A 113 20.35 1.27 0.01
N ASN A 114 19.46 2.24 -0.16
CA ASN A 114 18.49 2.61 0.85
C ASN A 114 17.39 1.54 0.95
N ASN A 115 16.76 1.48 2.13
CA ASN A 115 15.60 0.65 2.39
C ASN A 115 14.51 0.87 1.34
N LYS A 116 13.75 -0.20 1.06
CA LYS A 116 12.59 -0.17 0.16
C LYS A 116 11.57 0.88 0.63
N SER A 117 11.34 1.91 -0.18
CA SER A 117 10.33 2.95 0.07
C SER A 117 9.16 2.82 -0.90
N TYR A 118 7.97 3.25 -0.48
CA TYR A 118 6.84 3.38 -1.40
C TYR A 118 7.17 4.40 -2.49
N ALA A 119 6.83 4.05 -3.73
CA ALA A 119 6.97 4.89 -4.90
C ALA A 119 5.70 4.91 -5.73
N TYR A 120 5.58 6.00 -6.48
CA TYR A 120 4.36 6.45 -7.13
C TYR A 120 4.70 6.87 -8.56
N SER A 121 3.78 6.61 -9.48
CA SER A 121 3.84 7.16 -10.83
C SER A 121 3.46 8.64 -10.85
N GLN A 122 3.83 9.35 -11.93
CA GLN A 122 3.44 10.75 -12.12
C GLN A 122 1.92 10.95 -12.05
N GLY A 123 1.13 10.00 -12.56
CA GLY A 123 -0.33 10.04 -12.48
C GLY A 123 -0.88 10.03 -11.04
N SER A 124 -0.07 9.60 -10.07
CA SER A 124 -0.42 9.55 -8.65
C SER A 124 0.09 10.75 -7.85
N PHE A 125 0.78 11.71 -8.47
CA PHE A 125 1.32 12.88 -7.77
C PHE A 125 0.23 13.82 -7.23
N SER A 126 -0.96 13.82 -7.82
CA SER A 126 -2.12 14.54 -7.26
C SER A 126 -2.45 14.09 -5.83
N ILE A 127 -2.29 12.80 -5.53
CA ILE A 127 -2.52 12.24 -4.19
C ILE A 127 -1.47 12.77 -3.20
N ILE A 128 -0.22 12.93 -3.65
CA ILE A 128 0.85 13.51 -2.85
C ILE A 128 0.51 14.96 -2.48
N GLU A 129 0.06 15.74 -3.47
CA GLU A 129 -0.35 17.13 -3.28
C GLU A 129 -1.54 17.25 -2.31
N GLU A 130 -2.56 16.40 -2.44
CA GLU A 130 -3.69 16.34 -1.51
C GLU A 130 -3.22 16.06 -0.07
N CYS A 131 -2.35 15.06 0.12
CA CYS A 131 -1.84 14.73 1.45
C CYS A 131 -0.95 15.82 2.04
N LEU A 132 -0.20 16.56 1.23
CA LEU A 132 0.64 17.68 1.68
C LEU A 132 -0.18 18.80 2.33
N LEU A 133 -1.41 19.03 1.88
CA LEU A 133 -2.31 20.02 2.50
C LEU A 133 -2.68 19.68 3.96
N THR A 134 -2.44 18.44 4.40
CA THR A 134 -2.78 17.96 5.74
C THR A 134 -1.63 18.08 6.75
N VAL A 135 -0.46 18.54 6.31
CA VAL A 135 0.76 18.71 7.14
C VAL A 135 1.40 20.07 6.92
N ARG A 136 2.14 20.56 7.91
CA ARG A 136 2.90 21.80 7.76
C ARG A 136 4.08 21.55 6.83
N HIS A 137 4.23 22.39 5.81
CA HIS A 137 5.30 22.26 4.84
C HIS A 137 5.66 23.64 4.27
N THR A 138 6.89 23.77 3.79
CA THR A 138 7.38 24.97 3.09
C THR A 138 7.82 24.59 1.68
N ARG A 139 7.45 25.40 0.68
CA ARG A 139 7.96 25.27 -0.69
C ARG A 139 8.93 26.39 -0.98
N LEU A 140 10.17 26.04 -1.33
CA LEU A 140 11.13 27.03 -1.80
C LEU A 140 10.84 27.36 -3.28
N PRO A 141 11.06 28.61 -3.72
CA PRO A 141 10.98 28.96 -5.13
C PRO A 141 12.00 28.14 -5.94
N LYS A 142 11.61 27.78 -7.18
CA LYS A 142 12.46 27.06 -8.13
C LYS A 142 13.56 27.94 -8.69
#